data_AF-A0A843UV33-F1
#
_entry.id   AF-A0A843UV33-F1
#
_cell.length_a   1.000
_cell.length_b   1.000
_cell.length_c   1.000
_cell.angle_alpha   90.00
_cell.angle_beta   90.00
_cell.angle_gamma   90.00
#
_symmetry.space_group_name_H-M   'P 1'
#
loop_
_entity.id
_entity.type
_entity.pdbx_description
1 polymer ?
#
loop_
_entity_poly.entity_id
_entity_poly.type
_entity_poly.pdbx_seq_one_letter_code
_entity_poly.pdbx_strand_id
1 'polypeptide(L)' 'MAAQEFAKGQSVTRPPFFDGEDYQYWKMRMECFIRGTNFDLWLVIKVGDYVIVPAEGGASHSGGAQAMGV' A
#
# COMPACT_ATOMS: atom_id res chain seq x y z
N MET A 1 -15.07 26.14 26.02
CA MET A 1 -13.86 25.36 25.67
C MET A 1 -14.18 23.89 25.92
N ALA A 2 -14.69 23.18 24.92
CA ALA A 2 -14.78 21.72 24.97
C ALA A 2 -14.04 21.23 23.74
N ALA A 3 -12.93 20.53 24.00
CA ALA A 3 -12.01 20.06 22.99
C ALA A 3 -12.75 19.15 22.00
N GLN A 4 -12.74 19.58 20.73
CA GLN A 4 -12.72 18.79 19.52
C GLN A 4 -12.99 17.29 19.75
N GLU A 5 -14.27 16.92 19.72
CA GLU A 5 -14.73 15.57 19.38
C GLU A 5 -14.20 15.24 17.98
N PHE A 6 -12.93 14.83 17.88
CA PHE A 6 -12.37 14.22 16.68
C PHE A 6 -13.14 12.91 16.50
N ALA A 7 -14.11 12.92 15.59
CA ALA A 7 -14.90 11.77 15.21
C ALA A 7 -14.01 10.52 15.16
N LYS A 8 -14.36 9.49 15.93
CA LYS A 8 -13.75 8.15 15.83
C LYS A 8 -13.87 7.70 14.37
N GLY A 9 -12.82 7.91 13.57
CA GLY A 9 -12.88 7.77 12.12
C GLY A 9 -12.34 8.96 11.32
N GLN A 10 -11.81 10.02 11.92
CA GLN A 10 -11.07 11.08 11.19
C GLN A 10 -9.55 11.00 11.37
N SER A 11 -9.07 10.14 12.27
CA SER A 11 -7.65 9.82 12.38
C SER A 11 -7.21 8.94 11.21
N VAL A 12 -6.23 9.42 10.44
CA VAL A 12 -5.40 8.63 9.51
C VAL A 12 -4.15 8.06 10.19
N THR A 13 -4.04 8.21 11.51
CA THR A 13 -2.85 7.83 12.29
C THR A 13 -2.97 6.45 12.95
N ARG A 14 -4.16 5.81 12.90
CA ARG A 14 -4.37 4.45 13.41
C ARG A 14 -5.05 3.57 12.35
N PRO A 15 -4.69 2.27 12.24
CA PRO A 15 -5.32 1.38 11.28
C PRO A 15 -6.83 1.24 11.55
N PRO A 16 -7.69 1.22 10.51
CA PRO A 16 -9.11 0.96 10.68
C PRO A 16 -9.35 -0.50 11.10
N PHE A 17 -10.16 -0.69 12.13
CA PHE A 17 -10.61 -2.02 12.56
C PHE A 17 -11.61 -2.60 11.55
N PHE A 18 -11.50 -3.90 11.27
CA PHE A 18 -12.48 -4.63 10.45
C PHE A 18 -13.37 -5.47 11.36
N ASP A 19 -14.66 -5.17 11.36
CA ASP A 19 -15.69 -5.87 12.14
C ASP A 19 -16.46 -6.91 11.31
N GLY A 20 -16.19 -7.01 10.01
CA GLY A 20 -16.86 -7.91 9.08
C GLY A 20 -17.95 -7.24 8.23
N GLU A 21 -18.32 -5.99 8.54
CA GLU A 21 -19.32 -5.23 7.79
C GLU A 21 -18.69 -4.20 6.85
N ASP A 22 -19.44 -3.77 5.84
CA ASP A 22 -19.07 -2.78 4.81
C ASP A 22 -17.58 -2.82 4.39
N TYR A 23 -17.22 -3.93 3.75
CA TYR A 23 -15.86 -4.13 3.24
C TYR A 23 -15.40 -3.00 2.31
N GLN A 24 -16.30 -2.40 1.52
CA GLN A 24 -15.94 -1.30 0.61
C GLN A 24 -15.49 -0.07 1.39
N TYR A 25 -16.25 0.30 2.42
CA TYR A 25 -15.88 1.40 3.30
C TYR A 25 -14.58 1.10 4.06
N TRP A 26 -14.46 -0.07 4.67
CA TRP A 26 -13.23 -0.46 5.37
C TRP A 26 -12.02 -0.44 4.43
N LYS A 27 -12.16 -0.98 3.22
CA LYS A 27 -11.10 -0.98 2.21
C LYS A 27 -10.67 0.43 1.87
N MET A 28 -11.59 1.34 1.54
CA MET A 28 -11.26 2.75 1.25
C MET A 28 -10.48 3.40 2.40
N ARG A 29 -10.90 3.14 3.65
CA ARG A 29 -10.23 3.66 4.85
C ARG A 29 -8.82 3.10 5.02
N MET A 30 -8.63 1.79 4.77
CA MET A 30 -7.35 1.12 4.87
C MET A 30 -6.39 1.58 3.76
N GLU A 31 -6.88 1.77 2.54
CA GLU A 31 -6.10 2.34 1.43
C GLU A 31 -5.56 3.74 1.77
N CYS A 32 -6.41 4.61 2.34
CA CYS A 32 -6.00 5.94 2.79
C CYS A 32 -4.99 5.87 3.95
N PHE A 33 -5.17 4.96 4.91
CA PHE A 33 -4.26 4.78 6.04
C PHE A 33 -2.85 4.38 5.59
N ILE A 34 -2.73 3.35 4.75
CA ILE A 34 -1.43 2.85 4.27
C ILE A 34 -0.74 3.94 3.43
N ARG A 35 -1.48 4.58 2.52
CA ARG A 35 -0.95 5.68 1.68
C ARG A 35 -0.42 6.85 2.51
N GLY A 36 -1.14 7.23 3.57
CA GLY A 36 -0.73 8.32 4.46
C GLY A 36 0.44 7.95 5.38
N THR A 37 0.64 6.66 5.66
CA THR A 37 1.70 6.17 6.56
C THR A 37 3.02 5.93 5.82
N ASN A 38 2.95 5.26 4.67
CA ASN A 38 4.12 4.96 3.83
C ASN A 38 3.67 4.80 2.37
N PHE A 39 3.98 5.81 1.56
CA PHE A 39 3.56 5.87 0.16
C PHE A 39 4.24 4.80 -0.70
N ASP A 40 5.52 4.49 -0.44
CA ASP A 40 6.25 3.46 -1.17
C ASP A 40 5.66 2.08 -0.89
N LEU A 41 5.36 1.78 0.39
CA LEU A 41 4.68 0.55 0.78
C LEU A 41 3.29 0.43 0.15
N TRP A 42 2.54 1.53 0.07
CA TRP A 42 1.27 1.58 -0.64
C TRP A 42 1.43 1.22 -2.12
N LEU A 43 2.45 1.77 -2.79
CA LEU A 43 2.71 1.49 -4.20
C LEU A 43 3.06 0.02 -4.42
N VAL A 44 3.87 -0.57 -3.54
CA VAL A 44 4.19 -2.01 -3.53
C VAL A 44 2.92 -2.86 -3.44
N ILE A 45 2.03 -2.54 -2.50
CA ILE A 45 0.77 -3.28 -2.30
C ILE A 45 -0.14 -3.16 -3.53
N LYS A 46 -0.12 -2.02 -4.23
CA LYS A 46 -1.03 -1.77 -5.37
C LYS A 46 -0.52 -2.27 -6.71
N VAL A 47 0.77 -2.13 -6.97
CA VAL A 47 1.38 -2.46 -8.25
C VAL A 47 1.86 -3.91 -8.24
N GLY A 48 2.24 -4.45 -7.08
CA GLY A 48 2.72 -5.82 -6.93
C GLY A 48 4.20 -6.02 -7.28
N ASP A 49 4.88 -5.02 -7.83
CA ASP A 49 6.27 -5.11 -8.33
C ASP A 49 7.34 -4.76 -7.28
N TYR A 50 7.19 -5.24 -6.04
CA TYR A 50 8.31 -5.17 -5.09
C TYR A 50 9.17 -6.41 -5.19
N VAL A 51 10.26 -6.29 -5.92
CA VAL A 51 11.36 -7.24 -5.82
C VAL A 51 11.99 -7.03 -4.45
N ILE A 52 11.69 -7.93 -3.51
CA ILE A 52 12.48 -8.09 -2.30
C ILE A 52 13.85 -8.56 -2.78
N VAL A 53 14.77 -7.62 -3.01
CA VAL A 53 16.17 -7.95 -3.20
C VAL A 53 16.65 -8.52 -1.87
N PRO A 54 16.95 -9.83 -1.80
CA PRO A 54 17.58 -10.38 -0.61
C PRO A 54 18.89 -9.62 -0.43
N ALA A 55 19.21 -9.25 0.81
CA ALA A 55 20.47 -8.60 1.13
C ALA A 55 21.62 -9.39 0.49
N GLU A 56 22.19 -8.79 -0.56
CA GLU A 56 23.27 -9.26 -1.42
C GLU A 56 23.22 -10.73 -1.87
N GLY A 57 22.73 -10.92 -3.10
CA GLY A 57 23.12 -12.05 -3.95
C GLY A 57 21.94 -12.90 -4.42
N GLY A 58 21.36 -12.54 -5.58
CA GLY A 58 20.31 -13.38 -6.16
C GLY A 58 19.75 -12.88 -7.49
N ALA A 59 20.56 -13.03 -8.54
CA ALA A 59 20.17 -13.21 -9.95
C ALA A 59 19.21 -12.17 -10.61
N SER A 60 19.81 -11.37 -11.49
CA SER A 60 19.17 -10.71 -12.62
C SER A 60 18.17 -11.62 -13.33
N HIS A 61 16.91 -11.17 -13.45
CA HIS A 61 16.06 -11.62 -14.53
C HIS A 61 16.25 -10.65 -15.71
N SER A 62 17.08 -11.08 -16.67
CA SER A 62 17.17 -10.45 -17.98
C SER A 62 15.84 -10.60 -18.70
N GLY A 63 15.04 -9.55 -18.71
CA GLY A 63 13.91 -9.42 -19.63
C GLY A 63 14.46 -9.36 -21.06
N GLY A 64 14.22 -10.41 -21.83
CA GLY A 64 14.65 -10.51 -23.22
C GLY A 64 14.04 -9.41 -24.07
N ALA A 65 14.86 -8.43 -24.43
CA ALA A 65 14.63 -7.57 -25.58
C ALA A 65 15.54 -8.05 -26.70
N GLN A 66 14.97 -8.67 -27.73
CA GLN A 66 15.52 -8.56 -29.08
C GLN A 66 14.37 -8.31 -30.05
N ALA A 67 14.30 -7.05 -30.46
CA ALA A 67 13.53 -6.59 -31.60
C ALA A 67 14.35 -6.81 -32.89
N MET A 68 13.64 -7.29 -33.92
CA MET A 68 13.78 -7.12 -35.38
C MET A 68 15.16 -7.19 -36.07
N GLY A 69 15.21 -7.95 -37.17
CA GLY A 69 16.06 -7.68 -38.33
C GLY A 69 16.46 -8.92 -39.15
N VAL A 70 15.64 -9.33 -40.13
CA VAL A 70 15.80 -9.11 -41.59
C VAL A 70 14.60 -9.70 -42.33
#